data_AF-A0A2K8XUH8-F1
#
_entry.id   AF-A0A2K8XUH8-F1
#
_cell.length_a   1.000
_cell.length_b   1.000
_cell.length_c   1.000
_cell.angle_alpha   90.00
_cell.angle_beta   90.00
_cell.angle_gamma   90.00
#
_symmetry.space_group_name_H-M   'P 1'
#
loop_
_entity.id
_entity.type
_entity.pdbx_description
1 polymer ?
#
loop_
_entity_poly.entity_id
_entity_poly.type
_entity_poly.pdbx_seq_one_letter_code
_entity_poly.pdbx_strand_id
1 'polypeptide(L)' 'MSTNVNLLGKGLKYLSLLIFLFIASPVSLTMGFKALKKFKDTPKEILSYVIIIAAGILIIFTIYFAFKTFQILLKAIFNN' A
#
# COMPACT_ATOMS: atom_id res chain seq x y z
N MET A 1 4.88 -11.46 -30.09
CA MET A 1 5.15 -11.79 -28.67
C MET A 1 3.95 -12.57 -28.13
N SER A 2 4.18 -13.66 -27.41
CA SER A 2 3.12 -14.40 -26.72
C SER A 2 3.12 -14.01 -25.25
N THR A 3 1.94 -13.77 -24.68
CA THR A 3 1.77 -13.43 -23.26
C THR A 3 2.24 -14.57 -22.37
N ASN A 4 3.06 -14.27 -21.36
CA ASN A 4 3.47 -15.23 -20.36
C ASN A 4 2.38 -15.38 -19.28
N VAL A 5 1.51 -16.38 -19.45
CA VAL A 5 0.35 -16.64 -18.59
C VAL A 5 0.72 -16.91 -17.12
N ASN A 6 1.88 -17.51 -16.85
CA ASN A 6 2.35 -17.78 -15.49
C ASN A 6 2.74 -16.48 -14.77
N LEU A 7 3.46 -15.59 -15.46
CA LEU A 7 3.79 -14.26 -14.96
C LEU A 7 2.54 -13.39 -14.82
N LEU A 8 1.59 -13.52 -15.75
CA LEU A 8 0.33 -12.77 -15.71
C LEU A 8 -0.48 -13.15 -14.46
N GLY A 9 -0.64 -14.44 -14.18
CA GLY A 9 -1.33 -14.91 -12.97
C GLY A 9 -0.66 -14.40 -11.68
N LYS A 10 0.68 -14.34 -11.65
CA LYS A 10 1.42 -13.74 -10.52
C LYS A 10 1.17 -12.24 -10.41
N GLY A 11 1.22 -11.51 -11.52
CA GLY A 11 0.95 -10.07 -11.58
C GLY A 11 -0.46 -9.73 -11.11
N LEU A 12 -1.47 -10.52 -11.49
CA LEU A 12 -2.85 -10.34 -11.07
C LEU A 12 -3.04 -10.55 -9.55
N LYS A 13 -2.41 -11.56 -8.95
CA LYS A 13 -2.43 -11.74 -7.48
C LYS A 13 -1.83 -10.54 -6.75
N TYR A 14 -0.73 -9.99 -7.29
CA TYR A 14 -0.06 -8.83 -6.72
C TYR A 14 -0.91 -7.58 -6.89
N LEU A 15 -1.62 -7.46 -8.02
CA LEU A 15 -2.57 -6.39 -8.27
C LEU A 15 -3.73 -6.41 -7.26
N SER A 16 -4.29 -7.59 -6.96
CA SER A 16 -5.33 -7.72 -5.92
C SER A 16 -4.84 -7.24 -4.55
N LEU A 17 -3.62 -7.62 -4.16
CA LEU A 17 -3.01 -7.14 -2.92
C LEU A 17 -2.74 -5.62 -2.96
N LEU A 18 -2.30 -5.10 -4.10
CA LEU A 18 -2.03 -3.68 -4.28
C LEU A 18 -3.31 -2.83 -4.13
N ILE A 19 -4.44 -3.29 -4.68
CA ILE A 19 -5.74 -2.62 -4.53
C ILE A 19 -6.12 -2.54 -3.05
N PHE A 20 -5.95 -3.63 -2.30
CA PHE A 20 -6.19 -3.64 -0.86
C PHE A 20 -5.29 -2.62 -0.13
N LEU A 21 -3.98 -2.59 -0.46
CA LEU A 21 -3.05 -1.64 0.11
C LEU A 21 -3.41 -0.18 -0.20
N PHE A 22 -3.85 0.11 -1.43
CA PHE A 22 -4.27 1.46 -1.82
C PHE A 22 -5.47 1.97 -1.02
N ILE A 23 -6.32 1.08 -0.50
CA ILE A 23 -7.42 1.45 0.38
C ILE A 23 -6.93 1.55 1.82
N ALA A 24 -6.24 0.50 2.31
CA ALA A 24 -5.79 0.41 3.70
C ALA A 24 -4.83 1.55 4.09
N SER A 25 -3.96 1.94 3.17
CA SER A 25 -2.93 2.95 3.37
C SER A 25 -3.47 4.35 3.73
N PRO A 26 -4.27 5.03 2.88
CA PRO A 26 -4.85 6.31 3.22
C PRO A 26 -5.86 6.21 4.37
N VAL A 27 -6.62 5.11 4.47
CA VAL A 27 -7.55 4.90 5.59
C VAL A 27 -6.79 4.89 6.92
N SER A 28 -5.68 4.16 7.01
CA SER A 28 -4.83 4.13 8.20
C SER A 28 -4.29 5.51 8.56
N LEU A 29 -3.91 6.31 7.56
CA LEU A 29 -3.44 7.68 7.76
C LEU A 29 -4.55 8.57 8.33
N THR A 30 -5.76 8.50 7.77
CA THR A 30 -6.91 9.27 8.28
C THR A 30 -7.30 8.85 9.70
N MET A 31 -7.20 7.56 10.03
CA MET A 31 -7.40 7.06 11.38
C MET A 31 -6.35 7.61 12.35
N GLY A 32 -5.08 7.64 11.96
CA GLY A 32 -4.00 8.25 12.75
C GLY A 32 -4.26 9.72 13.08
N PHE A 33 -4.68 10.52 12.08
CA PHE A 33 -5.04 11.92 12.33
C PHE A 33 -6.31 12.10 13.17
N LYS A 34 -7.31 11.22 13.02
CA LYS A 34 -8.50 11.22 13.90
C LYS A 34 -8.11 10.87 15.35
N ALA A 35 -7.22 9.91 15.55
CA ALA A 35 -6.70 9.55 16.86
C ALA A 35 -5.94 10.74 17.48
N LEU A 36 -5.10 11.42 16.71
CA LEU A 36 -4.36 12.60 17.18
C LEU A 36 -5.30 13.70 17.68
N LYS A 37 -6.38 13.98 16.92
CA LYS A 37 -7.39 14.96 17.36
C LYS A 37 -8.13 14.52 18.64
N LYS A 38 -8.36 13.22 18.83
CA LYS A 38 -9.09 12.67 19.97
C LYS A 38 -8.25 12.61 21.26
N PHE A 39 -6.96 12.35 21.13
CA PHE A 39 -6.03 12.18 22.25
C PHE A 39 -5.18 13.42 22.52
N LYS A 40 -5.49 14.54 21.87
CA LYS A 40 -4.83 15.83 22.09
C LYS A 40 -4.83 16.18 23.58
N ASP A 41 -3.69 16.60 24.09
CA ASP A 41 -3.49 16.99 25.49
C ASP A 41 -3.68 15.81 26.49
N THR A 42 -3.60 14.56 26.01
CA THR A 42 -3.63 13.36 26.84
C THR A 42 -2.31 12.57 26.73
N PRO A 43 -1.95 11.75 27.72
CA PRO A 43 -0.76 10.88 27.64
C PRO A 43 -0.78 9.90 26.45
N LYS A 44 -1.96 9.67 25.85
CA LYS A 44 -2.17 8.75 24.71
C LYS A 44 -1.87 9.40 23.36
N GLU A 45 -1.51 10.68 23.33
CA GLU A 45 -1.16 11.40 22.09
C GLU A 45 0.00 10.73 21.35
N ILE A 46 0.98 10.20 22.09
CA ILE A 46 2.14 9.45 21.57
C ILE A 46 1.70 8.28 20.67
N LEU A 47 0.64 7.56 21.06
CA LEU A 47 0.12 6.44 20.27
C LEU A 47 -0.39 6.90 18.89
N SER A 48 -0.96 8.11 18.84
CA SER A 48 -1.46 8.68 17.58
C SER A 48 -0.33 9.00 16.61
N TYR A 49 0.79 9.53 17.11
CA TYR A 49 1.99 9.76 16.30
C TYR A 49 2.58 8.45 15.74
N VAL A 50 2.60 7.38 16.56
CA VAL A 50 3.05 6.06 16.09
C VAL A 50 2.18 5.55 14.95
N ILE A 51 0.85 5.69 15.06
CA ILE A 51 -0.08 5.27 14.00
C ILE A 51 0.13 6.09 12.72
N ILE A 52 0.35 7.42 12.84
CA ILE A 52 0.61 8.29 11.69
C ILE A 52 1.92 7.90 11.00
N ILE A 53 2.99 7.65 11.76
CA ILE A 53 4.28 7.22 11.20
C ILE A 53 4.14 5.86 10.51
N ALA A 54 3.47 4.89 11.15
CA ALA A 54 3.24 3.58 10.57
C ALA A 54 2.42 3.67 9.27
N ALA A 55 1.39 4.53 9.24
CA ALA A 55 0.60 4.78 8.03
C ALA A 55 1.44 5.46 6.93
N GLY A 56 2.33 6.38 7.28
CA GLY A 56 3.29 7.00 6.35
C GLY A 56 4.22 5.96 5.71
N ILE A 57 4.76 5.05 6.51
CA ILE A 57 5.58 3.92 6.02
C ILE A 57 4.74 3.02 5.09
N LEU A 58 3.49 2.74 5.46
CA LEU A 58 2.57 1.93 4.65
C LEU A 58 2.29 2.58 3.29
N ILE A 59 2.18 3.92 3.20
CA ILE A 59 2.05 4.65 1.93
C ILE A 59 3.29 4.46 1.07
N ILE A 60 4.48 4.67 1.62
CA ILE A 60 5.74 4.52 0.89
C ILE A 60 5.88 3.09 0.38
N PHE A 61 5.57 2.09 1.22
CA PHE A 61 5.56 0.69 0.82
C PHE A 61 4.56 0.41 -0.29
N THR A 62 3.35 0.97 -0.23
CA THR A 62 2.30 0.81 -1.24
C THR A 62 2.77 1.34 -2.60
N ILE A 63 3.40 2.51 -2.63
CA ILE A 63 3.95 3.11 -3.85
C ILE A 63 5.05 2.22 -4.43
N TYR A 64 6.01 1.78 -3.60
CA TYR A 64 7.05 0.85 -4.03
C TYR A 64 6.46 -0.46 -4.60
N PHE A 65 5.49 -1.03 -3.91
CA PHE A 65 4.82 -2.26 -4.33
C PHE A 65 4.02 -2.09 -5.62
N ALA A 66 3.46 -0.89 -5.86
CA ALA A 66 2.78 -0.55 -7.11
C ALA A 66 3.72 -0.67 -8.30
N PHE A 67 4.88 -0.01 -8.25
CA PHE A 67 5.87 -0.09 -9.31
C PHE A 67 6.30 -1.53 -9.61
N LYS A 68 6.58 -2.31 -8.55
CA LYS A 68 6.94 -3.73 -8.69
C LYS A 68 5.83 -4.55 -9.37
N THR A 69 4.57 -4.30 -9.01
CA THR A 69 3.42 -5.01 -9.57
C THR A 69 3.24 -4.67 -11.06
N PHE A 70 3.30 -3.40 -11.43
CA PHE A 70 3.20 -2.99 -12.83
C PHE A 70 4.37 -3.49 -13.68
N GLN A 71 5.60 -3.53 -13.13
CA GLN A 71 6.72 -4.16 -13.83
C GLN A 71 6.48 -5.65 -14.14
N ILE A 72 5.90 -6.41 -13.21
CA ILE A 72 5.57 -7.83 -13.42
C ILE A 72 4.48 -7.97 -14.49
N LEU A 73 3.46 -7.11 -14.47
CA LEU A 73 2.38 -7.12 -15.47
C LEU A 73 2.90 -6.77 -16.86
N LEU A 74 3.75 -5.75 -16.98
CA LEU A 74 4.38 -5.37 -18.25
C LEU A 74 5.22 -6.52 -18.80
N LYS A 75 6.07 -7.15 -17.97
CA LYS A 75 6.85 -8.33 -18.36
C LYS A 75 5.97 -9.49 -18.80
N ALA A 76 4.82 -9.69 -18.15
CA ALA A 76 3.89 -10.76 -18.49
C ALA A 76 3.24 -10.56 -19.87
N ILE A 77 2.81 -9.32 -20.17
CA ILE A 77 2.08 -8.98 -21.40
C ILE A 77 3.03 -8.86 -22.59
N PHE A 78 4.16 -8.17 -22.39
CA PHE A 78 5.10 -7.88 -23.46
C PHE A 78 6.24 -8.90 -23.58
N ASN A 79 6.38 -9.85 -22.64
CA ASN A 79 7.41 -10.90 -22.67
C ASN A 79 8.81 -10.34 -22.97
N ASN A 80 9.16 -9.23 -22.32
CA ASN A 80 10.41 -8.48 -22.44
C ASN A 80 10.92 -8.09 -21.05
#